data_AF-A0A7Z0AX12-F1
#
_entry.id   AF-A0A7Z0AX12-F1
#
_cell.length_a   1.000
_cell.length_b   1.000
_cell.length_c   1.000
_cell.angle_alpha   90.00
_cell.angle_beta   90.00
_cell.angle_gamma   90.00
#
_symmetry.space_group_name_H-M   'P 1'
#
loop_
_entity.id
_entity.type
_entity.pdbx_description
1 polymer ?
#
loop_
_entity_poly.entity_id
_entity_poly.type
_entity_poly.pdbx_seq_one_letter_code
_entity_poly.pdbx_strand_id
1 'polypeptide(L)'
;MFPTLRTFFGDSIKGTAEFSYISVGLGMALGFLAGALQIPLPGFGKLALGLCGVLIVALVLGKLRRSGSINWTMPLPANLVMRNLGLTIFLAQVGMASGPKFAATVSQTGLLMLGLGALVLLALAVPILILGLLVYRLPYDEVAGIVAGAGGNPAILAFANKLTPTDRPDIGYAMIFPAMTIVKILFVDIVPKLM
;
A
#
# COMPACT_ATOMS: atom_id res chain seq x y z
N MET A 1 17.66 -17.08 -41.87
CA MET A 1 17.32 -18.15 -40.91
C MET A 1 16.90 -17.58 -39.55
N PHE A 2 15.99 -16.59 -39.52
CA PHE A 2 15.55 -15.92 -38.28
C PHE A 2 14.04 -15.56 -38.23
N PRO A 3 13.25 -15.49 -39.32
CA PRO A 3 11.82 -15.22 -39.20
C PRO A 3 11.01 -16.42 -38.68
N THR A 4 11.35 -17.64 -39.09
CA THR A 4 10.59 -18.86 -38.74
C THR A 4 10.75 -19.27 -37.27
N LEU A 5 11.89 -18.94 -36.66
CA LEU A 5 12.13 -19.15 -35.22
C LEU A 5 11.37 -18.15 -34.34
N ARG A 6 11.10 -16.93 -34.85
CA ARG A 6 10.29 -15.93 -34.14
C ARG A 6 8.82 -16.33 -34.01
N THR A 7 8.29 -17.04 -34.99
CA THR A 7 6.91 -17.57 -34.96
C THR A 7 6.76 -18.71 -33.95
N PHE A 8 7.82 -19.49 -33.73
CA PHE A 8 7.83 -20.63 -32.80
C PHE A 8 8.13 -20.23 -31.34
N PHE A 9 9.02 -19.24 -31.13
CA PHE A 9 9.38 -18.76 -29.79
C PHE A 9 8.57 -17.55 -29.31
N GLY A 10 7.79 -16.92 -30.19
CA GLY A 10 6.91 -15.80 -29.89
C GLY A 10 7.67 -14.51 -29.51
N ASP A 11 7.09 -13.36 -29.85
CA ASP A 11 7.54 -12.04 -29.37
C ASP A 11 7.21 -11.84 -27.86
N SER A 12 7.41 -12.87 -27.05
CA SER A 12 7.03 -12.93 -25.63
C SER A 12 7.78 -11.88 -24.79
N ILE A 13 8.97 -11.46 -25.22
CA ILE A 13 9.74 -10.42 -24.53
C ILE A 13 9.12 -9.03 -24.78
N LYS A 14 8.57 -8.78 -25.97
CA LYS A 14 7.89 -7.50 -26.26
C LYS A 14 6.52 -7.41 -25.61
N GLY A 15 5.73 -8.49 -25.65
CA GLY A 15 4.41 -8.52 -25.00
C GLY A 15 4.43 -8.45 -23.46
N THR A 16 5.56 -8.79 -22.84
CA THR A 16 5.77 -8.62 -21.38
C THR A 16 6.30 -7.22 -21.04
N ALA A 17 6.96 -6.55 -21.99
CA ALA A 17 7.48 -5.20 -21.83
C ALA A 17 6.44 -4.09 -22.13
N GLU A 18 5.37 -4.42 -22.84
CA GLU A 18 4.27 -3.47 -23.11
C GLU A 18 3.38 -3.31 -21.87
N PHE A 19 3.71 -2.30 -21.08
CA PHE A 19 2.80 -1.75 -20.08
C PHE A 19 1.51 -1.29 -20.76
N SER A 20 0.42 -2.02 -20.54
CA SER A 20 -0.89 -1.67 -21.11
C SER A 20 -1.56 -0.62 -20.23
N TYR A 21 -1.51 0.64 -20.63
CA TYR A 21 -2.29 1.72 -19.99
C TYR A 21 -3.79 1.39 -19.93
N ILE A 22 -4.29 0.66 -20.93
CA ILE A 22 -5.67 0.20 -21.02
C ILE A 22 -5.99 -0.78 -19.87
N SER A 23 -5.08 -1.69 -19.54
CA SER A 23 -5.27 -2.63 -18.42
C SER A 23 -5.39 -1.91 -17.07
N VAL A 24 -4.55 -0.90 -16.81
CA VAL A 24 -4.58 -0.15 -15.56
C VAL A 24 -5.86 0.68 -15.48
N GLY A 25 -6.21 1.39 -16.54
CA GLY A 25 -7.45 2.19 -16.61
C GLY A 25 -8.71 1.34 -16.42
N LEU A 26 -8.80 0.20 -17.10
CA LEU A 26 -9.92 -0.74 -16.93
C LEU A 26 -9.95 -1.35 -15.53
N GLY A 27 -8.79 -1.76 -14.98
CA GLY A 27 -8.71 -2.29 -13.64
C GLY A 27 -9.20 -1.28 -12.59
N MET A 28 -8.80 -0.01 -12.73
CA MET A 28 -9.28 1.07 -11.87
C MET A 28 -10.77 1.32 -12.02
N ALA A 29 -11.28 1.39 -13.26
CA ALA A 29 -12.71 1.60 -13.52
C ALA A 29 -13.57 0.47 -12.95
N LEU A 30 -13.20 -0.78 -13.21
CA LEU A 30 -13.88 -1.97 -12.66
C LEU A 30 -13.80 -1.99 -11.13
N GLY A 31 -12.64 -1.67 -10.57
CA GLY A 31 -12.45 -1.56 -9.12
C GLY A 31 -13.34 -0.52 -8.48
N PHE A 32 -13.46 0.66 -9.09
CA PHE A 32 -14.31 1.73 -8.60
C PHE A 32 -15.80 1.39 -8.73
N LEU A 33 -16.21 0.80 -9.86
CA LEU A 33 -17.58 0.33 -10.08
C LEU A 33 -17.95 -0.74 -9.05
N ALA A 34 -17.06 -1.72 -8.81
CA ALA A 34 -17.26 -2.71 -7.76
C ALA A 34 -17.31 -2.09 -6.36
N GLY A 35 -16.49 -1.07 -6.10
CA GLY A 35 -16.49 -0.30 -4.86
C GLY A 35 -17.79 0.48 -4.61
N ALA A 36 -18.40 0.98 -5.67
CA ALA A 36 -19.66 1.71 -5.62
C ALA A 36 -20.88 0.80 -5.40
N LEU A 37 -20.74 -0.52 -5.59
CA LEU A 37 -21.81 -1.47 -5.30
C LEU A 37 -22.12 -1.45 -3.79
N GLN A 38 -23.37 -1.12 -3.49
CA GLN A 38 -23.91 -1.17 -2.14
C GLN A 38 -24.54 -2.53 -1.92
N ILE A 39 -23.89 -3.37 -1.13
CA ILE A 39 -24.41 -4.69 -0.79
C ILE A 39 -25.34 -4.50 0.41
N PRO A 40 -26.65 -4.78 0.28
CA PRO A 40 -27.54 -4.74 1.43
C PRO A 40 -27.23 -5.93 2.33
N LEU A 41 -26.71 -5.67 3.53
CA LEU A 41 -26.55 -6.70 4.55
C LEU A 41 -27.82 -6.76 5.41
N PRO A 42 -28.52 -7.91 5.47
CA PRO A 42 -29.65 -8.08 6.37
C PRO A 42 -29.20 -7.87 7.83
N GLY A 43 -29.74 -6.84 8.49
CA GLY A 43 -29.44 -6.47 9.88
C GLY A 43 -28.51 -5.27 10.07
N PHE A 44 -27.69 -4.90 9.08
CA PHE A 44 -26.66 -3.85 9.23
C PHE A 44 -26.77 -2.70 8.19
N GLY A 45 -27.79 -2.73 7.32
CA GLY A 45 -28.03 -1.68 6.32
C GLY A 45 -27.28 -1.90 5.00
N LYS A 46 -27.10 -0.83 4.22
CA LYS A 46 -26.38 -0.86 2.93
C LYS A 46 -24.89 -0.60 3.16
N LEU A 47 -24.04 -1.60 2.92
CA LEU A 47 -22.59 -1.45 3.01
C LEU A 47 -22.00 -1.16 1.63
N ALA A 48 -21.39 0.01 1.47
CA ALA A 48 -20.58 0.32 0.30
C ALA A 48 -19.17 -0.25 0.50
N LEU A 49 -18.66 -1.00 -0.49
CA LEU A 49 -17.29 -1.54 -0.45
C LEU A 49 -16.23 -0.43 -0.53
N GLY A 50 -16.57 0.71 -1.16
CA GLY A 50 -15.68 1.87 -1.28
C GLY A 50 -14.35 1.50 -1.93
N LEU A 51 -13.24 1.94 -1.34
CA LEU A 51 -11.90 1.64 -1.82
C LEU A 51 -11.52 0.14 -1.75
N CYS A 52 -12.21 -0.66 -0.93
CA CYS A 52 -11.96 -2.10 -0.88
C CYS A 52 -12.33 -2.79 -2.19
N GLY A 53 -13.31 -2.26 -2.94
CA GLY A 53 -13.67 -2.80 -4.26
C GLY A 53 -12.50 -2.75 -5.25
N VAL A 54 -11.69 -1.68 -5.20
CA VAL A 54 -10.50 -1.54 -6.04
C VAL A 54 -9.45 -2.60 -5.69
N LEU A 55 -9.22 -2.84 -4.39
CA LEU A 55 -8.26 -3.85 -3.93
C LEU A 55 -8.69 -5.27 -4.34
N ILE A 56 -9.96 -5.61 -4.14
CA ILE A 56 -10.49 -6.93 -4.50
C ILE A 56 -10.35 -7.18 -6.00
N VAL A 57 -10.77 -6.21 -6.83
CA VAL A 57 -10.65 -6.32 -8.29
C VAL A 57 -9.19 -6.40 -8.72
N ALA A 58 -8.29 -5.61 -8.12
CA ALA A 58 -6.85 -5.67 -8.42
C ALA A 58 -6.25 -7.04 -8.09
N LEU A 59 -6.63 -7.66 -6.96
CA LEU A 59 -6.18 -9.00 -6.59
C LEU A 59 -6.70 -10.06 -7.56
N VAL A 60 -7.97 -9.99 -7.96
CA VAL A 60 -8.58 -10.93 -8.90
C VAL A 60 -7.93 -10.82 -10.28
N LEU A 61 -7.80 -9.61 -10.82
CA LEU A 61 -7.16 -9.36 -12.12
C LEU A 61 -5.67 -9.71 -12.11
N GLY A 62 -4.97 -9.39 -11.01
CA GLY A 62 -3.57 -9.76 -10.80
C GLY A 62 -3.35 -11.28 -10.78
N LYS A 63 -4.26 -12.04 -10.14
CA LYS A 63 -4.25 -13.51 -10.15
C LYS A 63 -4.52 -14.07 -11.54
N LEU A 64 -5.47 -13.50 -12.27
CA LEU A 64 -5.81 -13.93 -13.64
C LEU A 64 -4.65 -13.73 -14.62
N ARG A 65 -3.77 -12.75 -14.36
CA ARG A 65 -2.59 -12.34 -15.15
C ARG A 65 -2.92 -11.86 -16.56
N ARG A 66 -3.80 -12.54 -17.31
CA ARG A 66 -4.21 -12.19 -18.67
C ARG A 66 -5.68 -12.52 -18.89
N SER A 67 -6.43 -11.60 -19.50
CA SER A 67 -7.80 -11.84 -19.97
C SER A 67 -7.86 -11.54 -21.47
N GLY A 68 -7.81 -12.60 -22.28
CA GLY A 68 -7.79 -12.49 -23.75
C GLY A 68 -6.54 -11.77 -24.27
N SER A 69 -6.73 -10.63 -24.94
CA SER A 69 -5.63 -9.78 -25.43
C SER A 69 -5.07 -8.80 -24.39
N ILE A 70 -5.72 -8.64 -23.24
CA ILE A 70 -5.30 -7.70 -22.19
C ILE A 70 -4.39 -8.42 -21.20
N ASN A 71 -3.18 -7.91 -21.04
CA ASN A 71 -2.26 -8.33 -19.99
C ASN A 71 -2.48 -7.49 -18.73
N TRP A 72 -2.74 -8.15 -17.60
CA TRP A 72 -2.92 -7.51 -16.29
C TRP A 72 -1.63 -7.51 -15.46
N THR A 73 -0.56 -8.16 -15.92
CA THR A 73 0.72 -8.15 -15.19
C THR A 73 1.42 -6.82 -15.38
N MET A 74 1.79 -6.18 -14.28
CA MET A 74 2.54 -4.94 -14.30
C MET A 74 4.04 -5.22 -14.30
N PRO A 75 4.80 -4.77 -15.32
CA PRO A 75 6.25 -4.87 -15.29
C PRO A 75 6.82 -4.10 -14.10
N LEU A 76 7.87 -4.63 -13.46
CA LEU A 76 8.49 -4.02 -12.28
C LEU A 76 8.85 -2.53 -12.49
N PRO A 77 9.46 -2.10 -13.61
CA PRO A 77 9.77 -0.69 -13.84
C PRO A 77 8.53 0.21 -13.87
N ALA A 78 7.44 -0.25 -14.49
CA ALA A 78 6.17 0.49 -14.52
C ALA A 78 5.53 0.57 -13.13
N ASN A 79 5.62 -0.50 -12.33
CA ASN A 79 5.17 -0.51 -10.94
C ASN A 79 5.89 0.53 -10.09
N LEU A 80 7.22 0.59 -10.19
CA LEU A 80 8.01 1.57 -9.45
C LEU A 80 7.66 3.01 -9.82
N VAL A 81 7.48 3.30 -11.11
CA VAL A 81 7.07 4.64 -11.57
C VAL A 81 5.69 5.00 -11.04
N MET A 82 4.71 4.10 -11.17
CA MET A 82 3.33 4.35 -10.70
C MET A 82 3.28 4.54 -9.19
N ARG A 83 4.00 3.70 -8.42
CA ARG A 83 4.08 3.82 -6.96
C ARG A 83 4.68 5.16 -6.55
N ASN A 84 5.81 5.54 -7.14
CA ASN A 84 6.48 6.80 -6.82
C ASN A 84 5.63 8.01 -7.20
N LEU A 85 4.94 7.98 -8.34
CA LEU A 85 4.02 9.04 -8.76
C LEU A 85 2.85 9.17 -7.78
N GLY A 86 2.19 8.06 -7.44
CA GLY A 86 1.08 8.04 -6.49
C GLY A 86 1.48 8.55 -5.11
N LEU A 87 2.63 8.11 -4.60
CA LEU A 87 3.20 8.59 -3.34
C LEU A 87 3.52 10.09 -3.38
N THR A 88 4.06 10.59 -4.50
CA THR A 88 4.39 12.01 -4.65
C THR A 88 3.13 12.87 -4.60
N ILE A 89 2.08 12.49 -5.32
CA ILE A 89 0.79 13.20 -5.30
C ILE A 89 0.16 13.12 -3.91
N PHE A 90 0.19 11.94 -3.28
CA PHE A 90 -0.32 11.75 -1.92
C PHE A 90 0.39 12.66 -0.92
N LEU A 91 1.72 12.68 -0.90
CA LEU A 91 2.50 13.53 -0.01
C LEU A 91 2.29 15.02 -0.28
N ALA A 92 2.16 15.42 -1.56
CA ALA A 92 1.82 16.80 -1.91
C ALA A 92 0.45 17.20 -1.36
N GLN A 93 -0.57 16.35 -1.53
CA GLN A 93 -1.92 16.60 -1.03
C GLN A 93 -1.97 16.65 0.51
N VAL A 94 -1.32 15.70 1.19
CA VAL A 94 -1.24 15.67 2.66
C VAL A 94 -0.53 16.92 3.19
N GLY A 95 0.58 17.32 2.54
CA GLY A 95 1.32 18.53 2.89
C GLY A 95 0.48 19.79 2.74
N MET A 96 -0.21 19.96 1.60
CA MET A 96 -1.10 21.10 1.38
C MET A 96 -2.28 21.14 2.35
N ALA A 97 -2.90 19.99 2.64
CA ALA A 97 -4.05 19.91 3.54
C ALA A 97 -3.68 20.13 5.02
N SER A 98 -2.49 19.67 5.43
CA SER A 98 -2.05 19.70 6.83
C SER A 98 -1.22 20.95 7.17
N GLY A 99 -0.65 21.63 6.18
CA GLY A 99 0.25 22.78 6.37
C GLY A 99 -0.31 23.89 7.26
N PRO A 100 -1.52 24.43 6.99
CA PRO A 100 -2.10 25.49 7.82
C PRO A 100 -2.34 25.07 9.26
N LYS A 101 -2.83 23.83 9.48
CA LYS A 101 -3.04 23.28 10.84
C LYS A 101 -1.71 23.10 11.56
N PHE A 102 -0.70 22.58 10.87
CA PHE A 102 0.64 22.44 11.40
C PHE A 102 1.22 23.80 11.84
N ALA A 103 1.14 24.83 11.01
CA ALA A 103 1.62 26.17 11.35
C ALA A 103 0.91 26.76 12.58
N ALA A 104 -0.42 26.60 12.65
CA ALA A 104 -1.22 27.06 13.79
C ALA A 104 -0.89 26.30 15.09
N THR A 105 -0.65 25.00 15.00
CA THR A 105 -0.33 24.18 16.17
C THR A 105 1.12 24.39 16.63
N VAL A 106 2.05 24.57 15.69
CA VAL A 106 3.46 24.79 16.01
C VAL A 106 3.68 26.11 16.75
N SER A 107 2.96 27.16 16.37
CA SER A 107 3.08 28.48 17.02
C SER A 107 2.62 28.48 18.48
N GLN A 108 1.76 27.54 18.88
CA GLN A 108 1.23 27.46 20.24
C GLN A 108 1.90 26.38 21.09
N THR A 109 2.08 25.17 20.55
CA THR A 109 2.52 23.98 21.31
C THR A 109 3.46 23.07 20.51
N GLY A 110 4.14 23.61 19.48
CA GLY A 110 4.88 22.83 18.49
C GLY A 110 5.91 21.85 19.07
N LEU A 111 6.70 22.29 20.04
CA LEU A 111 7.74 21.44 20.63
C LEU A 111 7.14 20.24 21.39
N LEU A 112 6.04 20.48 22.12
CA LEU A 112 5.34 19.44 22.88
C LEU A 112 4.68 18.44 21.93
N MET A 113 4.01 18.93 20.88
CA MET A 113 3.40 18.07 19.87
C MET A 113 4.43 17.25 19.06
N LEU A 114 5.57 17.85 18.70
CA LEU A 114 6.67 17.12 18.07
C LEU A 114 7.24 16.04 19.01
N GLY A 115 7.43 16.37 20.28
CA GLY A 115 7.88 15.42 21.30
C GLY A 115 6.91 14.25 21.47
N LEU A 116 5.61 14.52 21.58
CA LEU A 116 4.57 13.49 21.64
C LEU A 116 4.51 12.65 20.37
N GLY A 117 4.56 13.27 19.20
CA GLY A 117 4.56 12.55 17.92
C GLY A 117 5.77 11.64 17.76
N ALA A 118 6.96 12.14 18.12
CA ALA A 118 8.19 11.34 18.14
C ALA A 118 8.09 10.20 19.15
N LEU A 119 7.56 10.45 20.35
CA LEU A 119 7.39 9.44 21.38
C LEU A 119 6.44 8.33 20.92
N VAL A 120 5.28 8.67 20.35
CA VAL A 120 4.31 7.69 19.83
C VAL A 120 4.93 6.88 18.69
N LEU A 121 5.65 7.54 17.77
CA LEU A 121 6.31 6.87 16.66
C LEU A 121 7.40 5.91 17.14
N LEU A 122 8.23 6.33 18.10
CA LEU A 122 9.26 5.48 18.70
C LEU A 122 8.65 4.35 19.52
N ALA A 123 7.59 4.62 20.29
CA ALA A 123 6.87 3.61 21.05
C ALA A 123 6.26 2.52 20.14
N LEU A 124 5.91 2.86 18.90
CA LEU A 124 5.50 1.87 17.91
C LEU A 124 6.69 1.17 17.25
N ALA A 125 7.67 1.93 16.74
CA ALA A 125 8.73 1.39 15.90
C ALA A 125 9.78 0.59 16.69
N VAL A 126 10.18 1.06 17.87
CA VAL A 126 11.26 0.46 18.66
C VAL A 126 10.93 -0.97 19.10
N PRO A 127 9.74 -1.28 19.67
CA PRO A 127 9.41 -2.66 20.02
C PRO A 127 9.41 -3.59 18.82
N ILE A 128 8.90 -3.14 17.68
CA ILE A 128 8.88 -3.93 16.43
C ILE A 128 10.30 -4.20 15.94
N LEU A 129 11.17 -3.20 15.97
CA LEU A 129 12.58 -3.34 15.59
C LEU A 129 13.32 -4.30 16.54
N ILE A 130 13.12 -4.17 17.85
CA ILE A 130 13.75 -5.04 18.84
C ILE A 130 13.27 -6.49 18.66
N LEU A 131 11.95 -6.70 18.60
CA LEU A 131 11.40 -8.04 18.44
C LEU A 131 11.82 -8.65 17.09
N GLY A 132 11.71 -7.90 16.00
CA GLY A 132 12.05 -8.37 14.66
C GLY A 132 13.53 -8.72 14.52
N LEU A 133 14.43 -7.83 14.94
CA LEU A 133 15.87 -7.97 14.72
C LEU A 133 16.56 -8.84 15.78
N LEU A 134 16.21 -8.68 17.06
CA LEU A 134 16.94 -9.35 18.16
C LEU A 134 16.28 -10.69 18.55
N VAL A 135 14.95 -10.75 18.59
CA VAL A 135 14.23 -11.96 19.05
C VAL A 135 14.01 -12.93 17.89
N TYR A 136 13.35 -12.46 16.83
CA TYR A 136 13.03 -13.29 15.67
C TYR A 136 14.17 -13.37 14.64
N ARG A 137 15.20 -12.52 14.78
CA ARG A 137 16.39 -12.48 13.89
C ARG A 137 16.03 -12.38 12.41
N LEU A 138 14.97 -11.63 12.11
CA LEU A 138 14.53 -11.36 10.75
C LEU A 138 15.51 -10.41 10.05
N PRO A 139 15.63 -10.50 8.71
CA PRO A 139 16.49 -9.58 7.97
C PRO A 139 15.90 -8.16 8.01
N TYR A 140 16.79 -7.15 7.98
CA TYR A 140 16.41 -5.75 8.15
C TYR A 140 15.38 -5.26 7.12
N ASP A 141 15.48 -5.73 5.88
CA ASP A 141 14.56 -5.38 4.79
C ASP A 141 13.11 -5.82 5.08
N GLU A 142 12.93 -7.00 5.66
CA GLU A 142 11.62 -7.49 6.08
C GLU A 142 11.08 -6.71 7.30
N VAL A 143 11.92 -6.49 8.31
CA VAL A 143 11.51 -5.74 9.52
C VAL A 143 11.13 -4.30 9.18
N ALA A 144 11.84 -3.65 8.24
CA ALA A 144 11.50 -2.31 7.77
C ALA A 144 10.10 -2.27 7.13
N GLY A 145 9.74 -3.30 6.37
CA GLY A 145 8.38 -3.49 5.83
C GLY A 145 7.33 -3.68 6.93
N ILE A 146 7.63 -4.50 7.95
CA ILE A 146 6.75 -4.74 9.10
C ILE A 146 6.50 -3.43 9.87
N VAL A 147 7.54 -2.63 10.13
CA VAL A 147 7.40 -1.32 10.81
C VAL A 147 6.52 -0.38 9.99
N ALA A 148 6.73 -0.30 8.67
CA ALA A 148 5.90 0.52 7.80
C ALA A 148 4.43 0.05 7.78
N GLY A 149 4.19 -1.27 7.77
CA GLY A 149 2.86 -1.87 7.79
C GLY A 149 2.14 -1.63 9.12
N ALA A 150 2.84 -1.79 10.24
CA ALA A 150 2.30 -1.49 11.56
C ALA A 150 2.03 0.00 11.77
N GLY A 151 2.88 0.87 11.21
CA GLY A 151 2.64 2.31 11.13
C GLY A 151 1.43 2.66 10.26
N GLY A 152 1.16 1.88 9.22
CA GLY A 152 0.17 2.20 8.19
C GLY A 152 0.58 3.43 7.36
N ASN A 153 1.89 3.66 7.24
CA ASN A 153 2.43 4.82 6.53
C ASN A 153 3.23 4.36 5.29
N PRO A 154 2.69 4.54 4.07
CA PRO A 154 3.36 4.09 2.86
C PRO A 154 4.63 4.92 2.53
N ALA A 155 4.82 6.10 3.13
CA ALA A 155 6.06 6.86 2.96
C ALA A 155 7.26 6.18 3.65
N ILE A 156 7.04 5.51 4.78
CA ILE A 156 8.08 4.73 5.47
C ILE A 156 8.47 3.54 4.59
N LEU A 157 7.49 2.86 3.99
CA LEU A 157 7.74 1.76 3.05
C LEU A 157 8.52 2.24 1.82
N ALA A 158 8.15 3.38 1.25
CA ALA A 158 8.85 3.96 0.11
C ALA A 158 10.31 4.30 0.43
N PHE A 159 10.57 4.78 1.65
CA PHE A 159 11.91 5.04 2.13
C PHE A 159 12.70 3.73 2.35
N ALA A 160 12.08 2.71 2.96
CA ALA A 160 12.69 1.39 3.13
C ALA A 160 13.10 0.78 1.78
N ASN A 161 12.20 0.82 0.79
CA ASN A 161 12.47 0.35 -0.58
C ASN A 161 13.61 1.09 -1.30
N LYS A 162 13.98 2.30 -0.88
CA LYS A 162 15.16 3.01 -1.42
C LYS A 162 16.45 2.52 -0.78
N LEU A 163 16.39 2.07 0.47
CA LEU A 163 17.55 1.56 1.21
C LEU A 163 17.87 0.10 0.88
N THR A 164 16.86 -0.67 0.48
CA THR A 164 16.99 -2.11 0.24
C THR A 164 16.59 -2.46 -1.20
N PRO A 165 17.48 -3.05 -2.01
CA PRO A 165 17.16 -3.47 -3.39
C PRO A 165 16.44 -4.83 -3.41
N THR A 166 15.41 -5.01 -2.58
CA THR A 166 14.63 -6.24 -2.45
C THR A 166 13.13 -5.93 -2.37
N ASP A 167 12.29 -6.89 -2.75
CA ASP A 167 10.82 -6.76 -2.66
C ASP A 167 10.27 -7.14 -1.26
N ARG A 168 11.16 -7.51 -0.31
CA ARG A 168 10.76 -7.93 1.05
C ARG A 168 10.04 -6.86 1.86
N PRO A 169 10.40 -5.56 1.79
CA PRO A 169 9.66 -4.52 2.50
C PRO A 169 8.20 -4.44 2.05
N ASP A 170 7.94 -4.58 0.74
CA ASP A 170 6.59 -4.55 0.17
C ASP A 170 5.75 -5.74 0.66
N ILE A 171 6.35 -6.93 0.73
CA ILE A 171 5.70 -8.13 1.26
C ILE A 171 5.37 -7.95 2.75
N GLY A 172 6.35 -7.50 3.55
CA GLY A 172 6.16 -7.27 4.99
C GLY A 172 5.05 -6.25 5.27
N TYR A 173 5.00 -5.16 4.50
CA TYR A 173 3.94 -4.17 4.60
C TYR A 173 2.57 -4.77 4.27
N ALA A 174 2.46 -5.47 3.14
CA ALA A 174 1.20 -6.03 2.68
C ALA A 174 0.60 -7.07 3.65
N MET A 175 1.46 -7.83 4.33
CA MET A 175 1.03 -8.84 5.32
C MET A 175 0.57 -8.21 6.63
N ILE A 176 1.27 -7.20 7.13
CA ILE A 176 1.03 -6.64 8.47
C ILE A 176 -0.03 -5.55 8.47
N PHE A 177 -0.10 -4.75 7.40
CA PHE A 177 -1.01 -3.60 7.33
C PHE A 177 -2.48 -3.94 7.61
N PRO A 178 -3.09 -4.99 7.01
CA PRO A 178 -4.48 -5.34 7.29
C PRO A 178 -4.70 -5.79 8.74
N ALA A 179 -3.82 -6.68 9.24
CA ALA A 179 -3.91 -7.21 10.60
C ALA A 179 -3.82 -6.08 11.64
N MET A 180 -2.85 -5.18 11.48
CA MET A 180 -2.67 -4.03 12.37
C MET A 180 -3.82 -3.03 12.26
N THR A 181 -4.42 -2.87 11.09
CA THR A 181 -5.59 -2.01 10.92
C THR A 181 -6.78 -2.55 11.71
N ILE A 182 -7.04 -3.86 11.65
CA ILE A 182 -8.09 -4.51 12.45
C ILE A 182 -7.83 -4.30 13.95
N VAL A 183 -6.62 -4.58 14.42
CA VAL A 183 -6.25 -4.39 15.84
C VAL A 183 -6.44 -2.93 16.28
N LYS A 184 -6.03 -1.96 15.47
CA LYS A 184 -6.22 -0.53 15.76
C LYS A 184 -7.69 -0.15 15.85
N ILE A 185 -8.53 -0.60 14.91
CA ILE A 185 -9.98 -0.32 14.92
C ILE A 185 -10.61 -0.91 16.18
N LEU A 186 -10.32 -2.17 16.51
CA LEU A 186 -10.84 -2.81 17.72
C LEU A 186 -10.39 -2.06 18.99
N PHE A 187 -9.13 -1.64 19.06
CA PHE A 187 -8.63 -0.87 20.19
C PHE A 187 -9.36 0.46 20.35
N VAL A 188 -9.56 1.20 19.26
CA VAL A 188 -10.29 2.48 19.26
C VAL A 188 -11.77 2.30 19.58
N ASP A 189 -12.39 1.18 19.21
CA ASP A 189 -13.81 0.93 19.48
C ASP A 189 -14.07 0.42 20.91
N ILE A 190 -13.10 -0.31 21.50
CA ILE A 190 -13.25 -0.95 22.82
C ILE A 190 -12.80 -0.03 23.95
N VAL A 191 -11.64 0.63 23.80
CA VAL A 191 -11.04 1.41 24.90
C VAL A 191 -11.93 2.57 25.37
N PRO A 192 -12.54 3.38 24.50
CA PRO A 192 -13.45 4.44 24.92
C PRO A 192 -14.77 3.94 25.51
N LYS A 193 -15.15 2.66 25.29
CA LYS A 193 -16.32 2.05 25.94
C LYS A 193 -16.00 1.51 27.33
N LEU A 194 -14.71 1.37 27.66
CA LEU A 194 -14.23 0.86 28.95
C LEU A 194 -13.85 1.98 29.93
N MET A 195 -13.68 3.22 29.43
CA MET A 195 -13.42 4.45 30.20
C MET A 195 -14.70 5.24 30.40
#